data_AF-A0A8S3I4W1-F1
#
_entry.id   AF-A0A8S3I4W1-F1
#
_cell.length_a   1.000
_cell.length_b   1.000
_cell.length_c   1.000
_cell.angle_alpha   90.00
_cell.angle_beta   90.00
_cell.angle_gamma   90.00
#
_symmetry.space_group_name_H-M   'P 1'
#
loop_
_entity.id
_entity.type
_entity.pdbx_description
1 polymer ?
#
loop_
_entity_poly.entity_id
_entity_poly.type
_entity_poly.pdbx_seq_one_letter_code
_entity_poly.pdbx_strand_id
1 'polypeptide(L)'
;MTLDSNMTFNSNVTLGSVANIIPNDTAKWFGLELTSNMGQFIGVYIILTIVLTLDAIVRYRQRHRRLTLSVYFNVHLIENRFPILFEPFALKKVQDDTYEYDITSYQHADQGLKNSFKYFFNFLFYRFGLEICYITTIIVISVRLDVVAVFYAIWLGLFLISRRRAVRRLWPIYILFQVIAFPLQYMIAVGTPPILCF
;
A
#
# COMPACT_ATOMS: atom_id res chain seq x y z
N MET A 1 21.38 -6.12 -34.59
CA MET A 1 20.35 -5.59 -35.51
C MET A 1 19.96 -4.22 -34.98
N THR A 2 20.53 -3.20 -35.59
CA THR A 2 20.38 -1.78 -35.29
C THR A 2 19.11 -1.28 -35.96
N LEU A 3 18.15 -0.76 -35.17
CA LEU A 3 17.00 -0.04 -35.70
C LEU A 3 17.22 1.45 -35.41
N ASP A 4 18.09 2.07 -36.22
CA ASP A 4 18.21 3.53 -36.26
C ASP A 4 17.08 4.07 -37.13
N SER A 5 16.03 4.61 -36.51
CA SER A 5 15.05 5.44 -37.20
C SER A 5 15.58 6.87 -37.32
N ASN A 6 16.40 7.12 -38.35
CA ASN A 6 16.75 8.47 -38.79
C ASN A 6 15.53 9.11 -39.45
N MET A 7 15.03 10.22 -38.88
CA MET A 7 14.11 11.12 -39.59
C MET A 7 14.70 12.54 -39.71
N THR A 8 14.39 13.12 -40.85
CA THR A 8 14.96 14.31 -41.47
C THR A 8 14.46 15.62 -40.84
N PHE A 9 15.41 16.53 -40.62
CA PHE A 9 15.20 17.84 -40.02
C PHE A 9 14.49 18.79 -41.00
N ASN A 10 13.23 19.14 -40.73
CA ASN A 10 12.55 20.25 -41.42
C ASN A 10 12.60 21.47 -40.51
N SER A 11 13.55 22.36 -40.77
CA SER A 11 13.68 23.66 -40.12
C SER A 11 12.53 24.54 -40.60
N ASN A 12 11.54 24.80 -39.74
CA ASN A 12 10.87 26.11 -39.56
C ASN A 12 9.76 26.02 -38.48
N VAL A 13 9.88 26.88 -37.46
CA VAL A 13 8.86 27.30 -36.46
C VAL A 13 8.79 26.53 -35.11
N THR A 14 9.44 27.14 -34.11
CA THR A 14 9.09 27.30 -32.67
C THR A 14 8.31 26.20 -31.92
N LEU A 15 8.97 25.07 -31.64
CA LEU A 15 8.62 24.13 -30.56
C LEU A 15 9.91 23.61 -29.88
N GLY A 16 10.84 24.54 -29.65
CA GLY A 16 12.16 24.23 -29.09
C GLY A 16 12.21 24.46 -27.59
N SER A 17 12.01 23.41 -26.79
CA SER A 17 12.73 23.28 -25.50
C SER A 17 12.67 21.87 -24.89
N VAL A 18 11.63 21.06 -25.15
CA VAL A 18 11.51 19.74 -24.50
C VAL A 18 11.81 18.56 -25.44
N ALA A 19 11.40 18.64 -26.72
CA ALA A 19 11.57 17.54 -27.68
C ALA A 19 13.02 17.34 -28.18
N ASN A 20 13.87 18.37 -28.11
CA ASN A 20 15.23 18.34 -28.68
C ASN A 20 16.31 17.77 -27.74
N ILE A 21 15.97 17.39 -26.50
CA ILE A 21 16.94 16.97 -25.46
C ILE A 21 16.83 15.46 -25.17
N ILE A 22 15.71 14.82 -25.52
CA ILE A 22 15.49 13.41 -25.26
C ILE A 22 16.00 12.63 -26.48
N PRO A 23 17.09 11.84 -26.38
CA PRO A 23 17.45 10.92 -27.45
C PRO A 23 16.22 10.04 -27.72
N ASN A 24 15.86 9.92 -29.00
CA ASN A 24 14.64 9.27 -29.51
C ASN A 24 14.67 7.73 -29.32
N ASP A 25 15.24 7.28 -28.21
CA ASP A 25 15.41 5.90 -27.83
C ASP A 25 14.15 5.42 -27.16
N THR A 26 13.31 4.77 -27.97
CA THR A 26 12.20 3.92 -27.53
C THR A 26 12.61 3.02 -26.34
N ALA A 27 13.83 2.47 -26.39
CA ALA A 27 14.38 1.62 -25.34
C ALA A 27 14.44 2.32 -23.97
N LYS A 28 14.83 3.60 -23.92
CA LYS A 28 14.87 4.37 -22.67
C LYS A 28 13.49 4.64 -22.11
N TRP A 29 12.49 4.84 -22.96
CA TRP A 29 11.08 4.97 -22.52
C TRP A 29 10.55 3.68 -21.88
N PHE A 30 10.96 2.51 -22.41
CA PHE A 30 10.70 1.21 -21.77
C PHE A 30 11.54 0.95 -20.50
N GLY A 31 12.42 1.88 -20.11
CA GLY A 31 13.31 1.74 -18.97
C GLY A 31 14.52 0.85 -19.22
N LEU A 32 14.84 0.54 -20.48
CA LEU A 32 16.04 -0.19 -20.86
C LEU A 32 17.19 0.81 -21.07
N GLU A 33 17.99 1.01 -20.03
CA GLU A 33 19.16 1.90 -20.07
C GLU A 33 20.44 1.11 -19.84
N LEU A 34 21.39 1.23 -20.77
CA LEU A 34 22.75 0.74 -20.56
C LEU A 34 23.46 1.69 -19.61
N THR A 35 23.62 1.29 -18.35
CA THR A 35 24.30 2.07 -17.33
C THR A 35 25.62 1.44 -16.90
N SER A 36 26.61 2.26 -16.55
CA SER A 36 27.88 1.80 -15.98
C SER A 36 27.70 1.30 -14.53
N ASN A 37 26.73 1.86 -13.80
CA ASN A 37 26.45 1.52 -12.41
C ASN A 37 25.28 0.53 -12.29
N MET A 38 25.44 -0.64 -12.91
CA MET A 38 24.44 -1.72 -12.96
C MET A 38 23.90 -2.11 -11.57
N GLY A 39 24.75 -2.05 -10.53
CA GLY A 39 24.39 -2.42 -9.16
C GLY A 39 23.28 -1.55 -8.56
N GLN A 40 23.25 -0.24 -8.86
CA GLN A 40 22.19 0.64 -8.35
C GLN A 40 20.89 0.46 -9.12
N PHE A 41 20.98 0.26 -10.44
CA PHE A 41 19.82 0.02 -11.30
C PHE A 41 19.10 -1.29 -10.94
N ILE A 42 19.84 -2.38 -10.76
CA ILE A 42 19.29 -3.69 -10.42
C ILE A 42 18.98 -3.79 -8.91
N GLY A 43 19.65 -2.99 -8.08
CA GLY A 43 19.53 -3.04 -6.62
C GLY A 43 18.10 -2.85 -6.11
N VAL A 44 17.33 -1.94 -6.70
CA VAL A 44 15.92 -1.73 -6.33
C VAL A 44 15.07 -2.98 -6.60
N TYR A 45 15.28 -3.64 -7.74
CA TYR A 45 14.59 -4.89 -8.08
C TYR A 45 15.00 -6.06 -7.19
N ILE A 46 16.28 -6.14 -6.81
CA ILE A 46 16.76 -7.15 -5.84
C ILE A 46 16.09 -6.92 -4.48
N ILE A 47 16.01 -5.69 -3.99
CA ILE A 47 15.33 -5.38 -2.72
C ILE A 47 13.85 -5.75 -2.82
N LEU A 48 13.18 -5.42 -3.93
CA LEU A 48 11.77 -5.75 -4.13
C LEU A 48 11.53 -7.27 -4.13
N THR A 49 12.38 -8.05 -4.79
CA THR A 49 12.28 -9.52 -4.78
C THR A 49 12.58 -10.11 -3.40
N ILE A 50 13.52 -9.56 -2.64
CA ILE A 50 13.76 -9.95 -1.24
C ILE A 50 12.52 -9.65 -0.39
N VAL A 51 11.89 -8.49 -0.52
CA VAL A 51 10.68 -8.14 0.25
C VAL A 51 9.51 -9.08 -0.09
N LEU A 52 9.29 -9.36 -1.37
CA LEU A 52 8.24 -10.29 -1.80
C LEU A 52 8.48 -11.73 -1.32
N THR A 53 9.73 -12.20 -1.39
CA THR A 53 10.08 -13.54 -0.88
C THR A 53 9.96 -13.60 0.64
N LEU A 54 10.34 -12.55 1.37
CA LEU A 54 10.14 -12.47 2.82
C LEU A 54 8.66 -12.48 3.20
N ASP A 55 7.78 -11.74 2.51
CA ASP A 55 6.33 -11.79 2.75
C ASP A 55 5.80 -13.22 2.55
N ALA A 56 6.19 -13.90 1.48
CA ALA A 56 5.81 -15.29 1.23
C ALA A 56 6.33 -16.25 2.31
N ILE A 57 7.59 -16.11 2.73
CA ILE A 57 8.22 -16.91 3.80
C ILE A 57 7.50 -16.68 5.13
N VAL A 58 7.17 -15.43 5.48
CA VAL A 58 6.47 -15.10 6.71
C VAL A 58 5.08 -15.71 6.70
N ARG A 59 4.32 -15.56 5.60
CA ARG A 59 2.99 -16.20 5.45
C ARG A 59 3.08 -17.72 5.55
N TYR A 60 4.08 -18.32 4.92
CA TYR A 60 4.32 -19.76 4.99
C TYR A 60 4.61 -20.20 6.43
N ARG A 61 5.52 -19.52 7.12
CA ARG A 61 5.89 -19.82 8.52
C ARG A 61 4.71 -19.61 9.48
N GLN A 62 3.93 -18.55 9.30
CA GLN A 62 2.73 -18.29 10.09
C GLN A 62 1.67 -19.38 9.87
N ARG A 63 1.46 -19.81 8.62
CA ARG A 63 0.54 -20.90 8.30
C ARG A 63 1.00 -22.23 8.91
N HIS A 64 2.28 -22.55 8.77
CA HIS A 64 2.85 -23.78 9.35
C HIS A 64 2.68 -23.80 10.88
N ARG A 65 2.99 -22.70 11.57
CA ARG A 65 2.81 -22.59 13.02
C ARG A 65 1.34 -22.79 13.44
N ARG A 66 0.38 -22.21 12.71
CA ARG A 66 -1.06 -22.38 12.99
C ARG A 66 -1.52 -23.83 12.84
N LEU A 67 -0.99 -24.56 11.86
CA LEU A 67 -1.34 -25.97 11.64
C LEU A 67 -0.75 -26.87 12.74
N THR A 68 0.53 -26.69 13.08
CA THR A 68 1.18 -27.47 14.14
C THR A 68 0.51 -27.27 15.50
N LEU A 69 0.10 -26.03 15.81
CA LEU A 69 -0.63 -25.72 17.04
C LEU A 69 -2.03 -26.36 17.06
N SER A 70 -2.77 -26.35 15.94
CA SER A 70 -4.09 -26.99 15.86
C SER A 70 -4.02 -28.50 16.09
N VAL A 71 -2.99 -29.18 15.57
CA VAL A 71 -2.79 -30.62 15.75
C VAL A 71 -2.39 -30.97 17.20
N TYR A 72 -1.48 -30.20 17.82
CA TYR A 72 -1.02 -30.48 19.18
C TYR A 72 -2.12 -30.29 20.24
N PHE A 73 -3.01 -29.33 20.01
CA PHE A 73 -3.95 -28.86 21.02
C PHE A 73 -5.41 -29.30 20.79
N ASN A 74 -5.67 -30.08 19.73
CA ASN A 74 -7.00 -30.54 19.33
C ASN A 74 -8.05 -29.40 19.25
N VAL A 75 -7.60 -28.18 18.96
CA VAL A 75 -8.48 -27.03 18.78
C VAL A 75 -8.84 -26.95 17.30
N HIS A 76 -10.12 -27.17 17.03
CA HIS A 76 -10.72 -26.79 15.76
C HIS A 76 -10.40 -25.31 15.52
N LEU A 77 -9.75 -25.05 14.38
CA LEU A 77 -9.44 -23.70 13.90
C LEU A 77 -10.74 -22.90 13.82
N ILE A 78 -11.13 -22.22 14.90
CA ILE A 78 -12.02 -21.08 14.79
C ILE A 78 -11.20 -20.09 14.00
N GLU A 79 -11.52 -19.97 12.72
CA GLU A 79 -10.96 -18.96 11.84
C GLU A 79 -11.14 -17.62 12.54
N ASN A 80 -10.07 -17.10 13.13
CA ASN A 80 -10.10 -15.81 13.79
C ASN A 80 -10.57 -14.80 12.75
N ARG A 81 -11.81 -14.34 12.91
CA ARG A 81 -12.48 -13.40 11.99
C ARG A 81 -11.70 -12.09 11.84
N PHE A 82 -10.72 -11.85 12.71
CA PHE A 82 -9.85 -10.68 12.72
C PHE A 82 -8.38 -11.10 12.82
N PRO A 83 -7.50 -10.62 11.91
CA PRO A 83 -6.07 -10.81 12.03
C PRO A 83 -5.53 -9.96 13.17
N ILE A 84 -5.41 -10.57 14.34
CA ILE A 84 -4.78 -9.97 15.54
C ILE A 84 -3.25 -10.07 15.42
N LEU A 85 -2.58 -8.95 15.71
CA LEU A 85 -1.13 -8.77 15.47
C LEU A 85 -0.28 -9.37 16.58
N PHE A 86 -0.81 -9.35 17.81
CA PHE A 86 -0.26 -10.07 18.94
C PHE A 86 -1.24 -11.19 19.28
N GLU A 87 -0.74 -12.42 19.34
CA GLU A 87 -1.54 -13.53 19.87
C GLU A 87 -2.04 -13.15 21.29
N PRO A 88 -3.30 -13.47 21.65
CA PRO A 88 -3.70 -13.42 23.04
C PRO A 88 -2.67 -14.26 23.80
N PHE A 89 -2.13 -13.70 24.88
CA PHE A 89 -1.31 -14.50 25.76
C PHE A 89 -2.25 -15.57 26.32
N ALA A 90 -2.13 -16.81 25.84
CA ALA A 90 -2.91 -17.92 26.33
C ALA A 90 -2.58 -18.05 27.83
N LEU A 91 -3.46 -17.53 28.67
CA LEU A 91 -3.34 -17.71 30.10
C LEU A 91 -3.78 -19.14 30.40
N LYS A 92 -2.83 -19.97 30.81
CA LYS A 92 -3.11 -21.24 31.46
C LYS A 92 -4.00 -20.95 32.68
N LYS A 93 -5.29 -21.29 32.64
CA LYS A 93 -6.06 -21.45 33.87
C LYS A 93 -5.54 -22.72 34.55
N VAL A 94 -4.96 -22.56 35.74
CA VAL A 94 -4.73 -23.67 36.66
C VAL A 94 -6.02 -23.84 37.45
N GLN A 95 -7.04 -24.43 36.81
CA GLN A 95 -8.12 -25.21 37.42
C GLN A 95 -9.02 -25.68 36.26
N ASP A 96 -8.98 -26.98 35.98
CA ASP A 96 -9.47 -27.68 34.78
C ASP A 96 -8.64 -27.40 33.51
N ASP A 97 -8.21 -28.47 32.83
CA ASP A 97 -7.35 -28.49 31.63
C ASP A 97 -8.00 -27.88 30.36
N THR A 98 -8.86 -26.88 30.56
CA THR A 98 -9.57 -26.14 29.51
C THR A 98 -8.85 -24.83 29.26
N TYR A 99 -8.31 -24.69 28.05
CA TYR A 99 -7.65 -23.48 27.62
C TYR A 99 -8.69 -22.43 27.24
N GLU A 100 -8.83 -21.39 28.07
CA GLU A 100 -9.68 -20.24 27.77
C GLU A 100 -8.88 -19.21 26.97
N TYR A 101 -9.26 -19.02 25.70
CA TYR A 101 -8.69 -17.99 24.85
C TYR A 101 -9.25 -16.62 25.24
N ASP A 102 -8.62 -15.93 26.20
CA ASP A 102 -9.00 -14.55 26.51
C ASP A 102 -8.42 -13.59 25.46
N ILE A 103 -9.30 -13.14 24.57
CA ILE A 103 -9.06 -12.16 23.51
C ILE A 103 -8.81 -10.77 24.09
N THR A 104 -7.72 -10.56 24.84
CA THR A 104 -7.31 -9.25 25.38
C THR A 104 -8.52 -8.43 25.83
N SER A 105 -9.33 -9.00 26.73
CA SER A 105 -10.53 -8.35 27.25
C SER A 105 -10.18 -6.95 27.75
N TYR A 106 -11.06 -5.98 27.47
CA TYR A 106 -10.94 -4.57 27.89
C TYR A 106 -10.50 -4.42 29.36
N GLN A 107 -10.84 -5.39 30.20
CA GLN A 107 -10.50 -5.48 31.63
C GLN A 107 -8.99 -5.61 31.93
N HIS A 108 -8.19 -6.12 31.00
CA HIS A 108 -6.73 -6.23 31.17
C HIS A 108 -5.95 -5.01 30.64
N ALA A 109 -6.61 -4.10 29.90
CA ALA A 109 -5.98 -2.88 29.40
C ALA A 109 -5.65 -1.89 30.52
N ASP A 110 -6.46 -1.88 31.58
CA ASP A 110 -6.31 -0.98 32.74
C ASP A 110 -5.28 -1.48 33.76
N GLN A 111 -4.77 -2.70 33.61
CA GLN A 111 -3.84 -3.32 34.57
C GLN A 111 -2.37 -2.89 34.39
N GLY A 112 -2.07 -2.06 33.38
CA GLY A 112 -0.73 -1.48 33.22
C GLY A 112 -0.47 -0.89 31.83
N LEU A 113 0.42 0.10 31.80
CA LEU A 113 0.76 0.89 30.61
C LEU A 113 1.25 0.01 29.43
N LYS A 114 2.01 -1.06 29.72
CA LYS A 114 2.49 -2.04 28.74
C LYS A 114 1.37 -2.86 28.11
N ASN A 115 0.36 -3.27 28.90
CA ASN A 115 -0.79 -4.02 28.41
C ASN A 115 -1.74 -3.11 27.61
N SER A 116 -1.90 -1.85 28.05
CA SER A 116 -2.63 -0.82 27.30
C SER A 116 -2.02 -0.57 25.92
N PHE A 117 -0.69 -0.44 25.81
CA PHE A 117 -0.02 -0.32 24.51
C PHE A 117 -0.21 -1.55 23.62
N LYS A 118 -0.14 -2.76 24.18
CA LYS A 118 -0.38 -4.01 23.43
C LYS A 118 -1.80 -4.05 22.86
N TYR A 119 -2.80 -3.63 23.63
CA TYR A 119 -4.18 -3.51 23.18
C TYR A 119 -4.35 -2.40 22.12
N PHE A 120 -3.74 -1.23 22.35
CA PHE A 120 -3.79 -0.10 21.43
C PHE A 120 -3.29 -0.48 20.05
N PHE A 121 -2.09 -1.05 19.91
CA PHE A 121 -1.58 -1.47 18.59
C PHE A 121 -2.40 -2.57 17.93
N ASN A 122 -3.06 -3.44 18.71
CA ASN A 122 -3.92 -4.50 18.17
C ASN A 122 -5.24 -3.94 17.59
N PHE A 123 -5.80 -2.90 18.21
CA PHE A 123 -7.10 -2.32 17.82
C PHE A 123 -7.01 -0.90 17.23
N LEU A 124 -5.81 -0.38 17.00
CA LEU A 124 -5.56 0.98 16.53
C LEU A 124 -6.32 1.27 15.24
N PHE A 125 -6.11 0.44 14.22
CA PHE A 125 -6.73 0.63 12.91
C PHE A 125 -8.23 0.32 12.95
N TYR A 126 -8.67 -0.59 13.82
CA TYR A 126 -10.09 -0.89 13.98
C TYR A 126 -10.87 0.31 14.55
N ARG A 127 -10.31 1.00 15.55
CA ARG A 127 -10.98 2.11 16.23
C ARG A 127 -10.76 3.46 15.55
N PHE A 128 -9.54 3.72 15.07
CA PHE A 128 -9.11 5.02 14.52
C PHE A 128 -8.83 5.00 13.00
N GLY A 129 -9.11 3.90 12.29
CA GLY A 129 -8.77 3.77 10.87
C GLY A 129 -9.30 4.91 10.00
N LEU A 130 -10.57 5.32 10.17
CA LEU A 130 -11.15 6.43 9.38
C LEU A 130 -10.47 7.78 9.67
N GLU A 131 -10.14 8.05 10.92
CA GLU A 131 -9.48 9.30 11.32
C GLU A 131 -8.08 9.38 10.74
N ILE A 132 -7.33 8.28 10.81
CA ILE A 132 -6.01 8.15 10.18
C ILE A 132 -6.12 8.35 8.67
N CYS A 133 -7.12 7.75 8.01
CA CYS A 133 -7.33 7.95 6.57
C CYS A 133 -7.59 9.42 6.23
N TYR A 134 -8.40 10.15 7.01
CA TYR A 134 -8.64 11.58 6.78
C TYR A 134 -7.37 12.41 6.96
N ILE A 135 -6.59 12.16 8.00
CA ILE A 135 -5.31 12.85 8.23
C ILE A 135 -4.36 12.59 7.05
N THR A 136 -4.23 11.35 6.60
CA THR A 136 -3.41 11.02 5.44
C THR A 136 -3.89 11.72 4.17
N THR A 137 -5.20 11.80 3.93
CA THR A 137 -5.74 12.54 2.78
C THR A 137 -5.44 14.05 2.88
N ILE A 138 -5.53 14.65 4.06
CA ILE A 138 -5.13 16.05 4.28
C ILE A 138 -3.64 16.25 3.96
N ILE A 139 -2.76 15.36 4.44
CA ILE A 139 -1.32 15.42 4.14
C ILE A 139 -1.07 15.36 2.62
N VAL A 140 -1.75 14.45 1.91
CA VAL A 140 -1.62 14.34 0.45
C VAL A 140 -2.03 15.62 -0.26
N ILE A 141 -3.14 16.25 0.16
CA ILE A 141 -3.62 17.53 -0.40
C ILE A 141 -2.56 18.62 -0.17
N SER A 142 -2.02 18.72 1.04
CA SER A 142 -1.02 19.73 1.42
C SER A 142 0.29 19.61 0.65
N VAL A 143 0.72 18.39 0.32
CA VAL A 143 1.99 18.15 -0.39
C VAL A 143 1.86 18.37 -1.90
N ARG A 144 0.71 18.01 -2.51
CA ARG A 144 0.59 18.01 -3.99
C ARG A 144 0.07 19.31 -4.60
N LEU A 145 -0.79 20.06 -3.90
CA LEU A 145 -1.36 21.36 -4.35
C LEU A 145 -1.70 21.43 -5.87
N ASP A 146 -2.25 20.35 -6.44
CA ASP A 146 -2.57 20.21 -7.86
C ASP A 146 -4.09 20.08 -8.09
N VAL A 147 -4.52 19.98 -9.36
CA VAL A 147 -5.95 19.82 -9.70
C VAL A 147 -6.54 18.55 -9.07
N VAL A 148 -5.71 17.50 -8.89
CA VAL A 148 -6.14 16.25 -8.26
C VAL A 148 -6.36 16.43 -6.75
N ALA A 149 -5.56 17.28 -6.09
CA ALA A 149 -5.77 17.66 -4.69
C ALA A 149 -7.13 18.32 -4.46
N VAL A 150 -7.65 19.10 -5.41
CA VAL A 150 -9.01 19.70 -5.32
C VAL A 150 -10.08 18.61 -5.29
N PHE A 151 -9.98 17.58 -6.14
CA PHE A 151 -10.91 16.45 -6.09
C PHE A 151 -10.83 15.69 -4.76
N TYR A 152 -9.64 15.49 -4.20
CA TYR A 152 -9.48 14.89 -2.88
C TYR A 152 -10.09 15.75 -1.77
N ALA A 153 -9.98 17.08 -1.85
CA ALA A 153 -10.59 18.00 -0.89
C ALA A 153 -12.12 17.93 -0.92
N ILE A 154 -12.73 17.82 -2.11
CA ILE A 154 -14.19 17.63 -2.26
C ILE A 154 -14.62 16.30 -1.61
N TRP A 155 -13.91 15.20 -1.92
CA TRP A 155 -14.18 13.89 -1.30
C TRP A 155 -14.02 13.93 0.23
N LEU A 156 -12.99 14.60 0.74
CA LEU A 156 -12.78 14.79 2.16
C LEU A 156 -13.93 15.58 2.81
N GLY A 157 -14.37 16.67 2.19
CA GLY A 157 -15.54 17.45 2.66
C GLY A 157 -16.81 16.60 2.73
N LEU A 158 -17.08 15.80 1.69
CA LEU A 158 -18.20 14.86 1.68
C LEU A 158 -18.11 13.84 2.81
N PHE A 159 -16.91 13.35 3.14
CA PHE A 159 -16.73 12.43 4.25
C PHE A 159 -16.89 13.06 5.63
N LEU A 160 -16.45 14.31 5.81
CA LEU A 160 -16.60 15.02 7.09
C LEU A 160 -18.06 15.36 7.40
N ILE A 161 -18.86 15.68 6.37
CA ILE A 161 -20.29 16.00 6.51
C ILE A 161 -21.14 14.72 6.64
N SER A 162 -20.69 13.62 6.06
CA SER A 162 -21.44 12.36 6.03
C SER A 162 -21.38 11.60 7.36
N ARG A 163 -22.53 11.07 7.81
CA ARG A 163 -22.58 10.15 8.96
C ARG A 163 -21.84 8.85 8.63
N ARG A 164 -21.24 8.19 9.63
CA ARG A 164 -20.48 6.92 9.49
C ARG A 164 -21.18 5.84 8.63
N ARG A 165 -22.52 5.76 8.65
CA ARG A 165 -23.27 4.82 7.81
C ARG A 165 -23.18 5.13 6.31
N ALA A 166 -23.22 6.42 5.95
CA ALA A 166 -23.08 6.89 4.57
C ALA A 166 -21.63 6.75 4.10
N VAL A 167 -20.66 7.10 4.95
CA VAL A 167 -19.23 6.88 4.66
C VAL A 167 -18.94 5.44 4.28
N ARG A 168 -19.49 4.46 5.01
CA ARG A 168 -19.34 3.03 4.66
C ARG A 168 -19.86 2.67 3.26
N ARG A 169 -20.91 3.34 2.76
CA ARG A 169 -21.43 3.13 1.41
C ARG A 169 -20.60 3.84 0.34
N LEU A 170 -20.07 5.02 0.66
CA LEU A 170 -19.23 5.82 -0.25
C LEU A 170 -17.78 5.31 -0.32
N TRP A 171 -17.31 4.61 0.72
CA TRP A 171 -15.96 4.08 0.83
C TRP A 171 -15.50 3.23 -0.38
N PRO A 172 -16.25 2.23 -0.87
CA PRO A 172 -15.86 1.47 -2.05
C PRO A 172 -15.77 2.32 -3.32
N ILE A 173 -16.64 3.33 -3.47
CA ILE A 173 -16.62 4.26 -4.60
C ILE A 173 -15.35 5.11 -4.56
N TYR A 174 -14.96 5.56 -3.37
CA TYR A 174 -13.73 6.31 -3.18
C TYR A 174 -12.46 5.48 -3.40
N ILE A 175 -12.47 4.20 -2.99
CA ILE A 175 -11.38 3.28 -3.34
C ILE A 175 -11.28 3.12 -4.85
N LEU A 176 -12.41 2.89 -5.54
CA LEU A 176 -12.43 2.78 -6.99
C LEU A 176 -11.87 4.03 -7.67
N PHE A 177 -12.28 5.21 -7.21
CA PHE A 177 -11.73 6.49 -7.67
C PHE A 177 -10.21 6.55 -7.50
N GLN A 178 -9.67 6.15 -6.34
CA GLN A 178 -8.22 6.14 -6.12
C GLN A 178 -7.50 5.14 -7.02
N VAL A 179 -8.05 3.93 -7.20
CA VAL A 179 -7.47 2.89 -8.08
C VAL A 179 -7.38 3.37 -9.52
N ILE A 180 -8.28 4.25 -9.98
CA ILE A 180 -8.23 4.85 -11.31
C ILE A 180 -7.32 6.08 -11.34
N ALA A 181 -7.35 6.92 -10.29
CA ALA A 181 -6.58 8.16 -10.23
C ALA A 181 -5.07 7.91 -10.17
N PHE A 182 -4.60 6.89 -9.45
CA PHE A 182 -3.18 6.56 -9.35
C PHE A 182 -2.52 6.20 -10.69
N PRO A 183 -3.04 5.24 -11.49
CA PRO A 183 -2.47 4.93 -12.78
C PRO A 183 -2.62 6.10 -13.75
N LEU A 184 -3.71 6.88 -13.68
CA LEU A 184 -3.88 8.06 -14.53
C LEU A 184 -2.79 9.10 -14.24
N GLN A 185 -2.48 9.37 -12.97
CA GLN A 185 -1.37 10.26 -12.59
C GLN A 185 -0.02 9.72 -13.07
N TYR A 186 0.19 8.41 -12.95
CA TYR A 186 1.41 7.77 -13.44
C TYR A 186 1.55 7.89 -14.96
N MET A 187 0.47 7.66 -15.72
CA MET A 187 0.45 7.81 -17.18
C MET A 187 0.77 9.24 -17.62
N ILE A 188 0.22 10.24 -16.93
CA ILE A 188 0.53 11.66 -17.19
C ILE A 188 2.01 11.95 -16.89
N ALA A 189 2.55 11.40 -15.80
CA ALA A 189 3.95 11.59 -15.42
C ALA A 189 4.94 10.90 -16.36
N VAL A 190 4.61 9.71 -16.88
CA VAL A 190 5.43 8.97 -17.86
C VAL A 190 5.39 9.65 -19.24
N GLY A 191 4.30 10.34 -19.57
CA GLY A 191 4.12 11.00 -20.85
C GLY A 191 3.91 10.02 -22.01
N THR A 192 3.72 10.57 -23.21
CA THR A 192 3.56 9.76 -24.42
C THR A 192 4.90 9.16 -24.88
N PRO A 193 4.92 7.90 -25.33
CA PRO A 193 6.13 7.33 -25.90
C PRO A 193 6.59 8.16 -27.11
N PRO A 194 7.91 8.40 -27.26
CA PRO A 194 8.46 9.23 -28.33
C PRO A 194 8.19 8.67 -29.75
N ILE A 195 7.74 7.41 -29.85
CA ILE A 195 7.29 6.76 -31.10
C ILE A 195 6.02 7.40 -31.68
N LEU A 196 5.17 8.01 -30.84
CA LEU A 196 3.89 8.59 -31.25
C LEU A 196 3.99 10.07 -31.66
N CYS A 197 5.21 10.60 -31.81
CA CYS A 197 5.44 11.89 -32.46
C CYS A 197 5.09 11.77 -33.95
N PHE A 198 3.84 12.10 -34.30
CA PHE A 198 3.41 12.45 -35.65
C PHE A 198 3.62 13.94 -35.91
#